data_AF-A0A973BCE7-F1
#
_entry.id   AF-A0A973BCE7-F1
#
_cell.length_a   1.000
_cell.length_b   1.000
_cell.length_c   1.000
_cell.angle_alpha   90.00
_cell.angle_beta   90.00
_cell.angle_gamma   90.00
#
_symmetry.space_group_name_H-M   'P 1'
#
loop_
_entity.id
_entity.type
_entity.pdbx_description
1 polymer ?
#
loop_
_entity_poly.entity_id
_entity_poly.type
_entity_poly.pdbx_seq_one_letter_code
_entity_poly.pdbx_strand_id
1 'polypeptide(L)'
;MSSYSDEEKRLRRKVKSGKEFDNLFPKVTCKKTFLPDAKDTYDTLVEMRKISFKYQLQGKKIAKVLQQRSLAQTVNRIHDFLYNNFQYKLDKSDQLLRSLACSWYWRKKGIDCKSFSIATSTILLNLGIKHYFR
;
A
#
# COMPACT_ATOMS: atom_id res chain seq x y z
N MET A 1 -25.44 -0.37 10.20
CA MET A 1 -24.19 0.11 10.83
C MET A 1 -23.19 -1.04 10.75
N SER A 2 -22.11 -0.94 9.97
CA SER A 2 -21.20 -2.07 9.73
C SER A 2 -20.46 -2.43 11.01
N SER A 3 -20.82 -3.55 11.64
CA SER A 3 -20.22 -4.04 12.89
C SER A 3 -18.85 -4.63 12.59
N TYR A 4 -17.79 -3.84 12.80
CA TYR A 4 -16.41 -4.34 12.80
C TYR A 4 -16.21 -5.39 13.91
N SER A 5 -15.39 -6.41 13.66
CA SER A 5 -15.02 -7.37 14.72
C SER A 5 -14.22 -6.67 15.83
N ASP A 6 -14.16 -7.27 17.02
CA ASP A 6 -13.39 -6.69 18.14
C ASP A 6 -11.89 -6.59 17.84
N GLU A 7 -11.36 -7.51 17.05
CA GLU A 7 -9.99 -7.46 16.52
C GLU A 7 -9.81 -6.25 15.58
N GLU A 8 -10.75 -6.03 14.65
CA GLU A 8 -10.70 -4.87 13.75
C GLU A 8 -10.79 -3.55 14.53
N LYS A 9 -11.58 -3.49 15.61
CA LYS A 9 -11.66 -2.31 16.48
C LYS A 9 -10.31 -1.99 17.13
N ARG A 10 -9.58 -2.99 17.62
CA ARG A 10 -8.24 -2.81 18.22
C ARG A 10 -7.19 -2.30 17.23
N LEU A 11 -7.37 -2.61 15.94
CA LEU A 11 -6.47 -2.20 14.86
C LEU A 11 -6.82 -0.82 14.27
N ARG A 12 -7.96 -0.22 14.65
CA ARG A 12 -8.34 1.11 14.16
C ARG A 12 -7.43 2.19 14.75
N ARG A 13 -7.00 3.07 13.86
CA ARG A 13 -6.16 4.22 14.19
C ARG A 13 -6.76 5.46 13.57
N LYS A 14 -6.48 6.63 14.17
CA LYS A 14 -6.85 7.91 13.56
C LYS A 14 -5.86 8.22 12.43
N VAL A 15 -6.15 7.74 11.23
CA VAL A 15 -5.37 8.07 10.03
C VAL A 15 -5.51 9.55 9.68
N LYS A 16 -4.44 10.15 9.18
CA LYS A 16 -4.41 11.55 8.77
C LYS A 16 -5.33 11.80 7.58
N SER A 17 -5.72 13.07 7.42
CA SER A 17 -6.53 13.48 6.28
C SER A 17 -5.80 13.21 4.98
N GLY A 18 -4.51 13.52 4.85
CA GLY A 18 -3.71 13.22 3.65
C GLY A 18 -4.15 13.94 2.38
N LYS A 19 -5.03 14.96 2.48
CA LYS A 19 -5.58 15.69 1.33
C LYS A 19 -4.48 16.35 0.49
N GLU A 20 -3.40 16.74 1.14
CA GLU A 20 -2.19 17.28 0.52
C GLU A 20 -1.55 16.32 -0.51
N PHE A 21 -1.83 15.01 -0.43
CA PHE A 21 -1.30 14.01 -1.33
C PHE A 21 -2.30 13.55 -2.41
N ASP A 22 -3.58 13.97 -2.36
CA ASP A 22 -4.62 13.45 -3.26
C ASP A 22 -4.27 13.66 -4.75
N ASN A 23 -3.67 14.81 -5.09
CA ASN A 23 -3.28 15.15 -6.47
C ASN A 23 -1.99 14.43 -6.94
N LEU A 24 -1.33 13.68 -6.06
CA LEU A 24 -0.13 12.91 -6.38
C LEU A 24 -0.46 11.52 -6.96
N PHE A 25 -1.70 11.05 -6.79
CA PHE A 25 -2.14 9.73 -7.27
C PHE A 25 -3.08 9.88 -8.48
N PRO A 26 -2.96 9.00 -9.49
CA PRO A 26 -3.93 8.97 -10.58
C PRO A 26 -5.29 8.46 -10.11
N LYS A 27 -6.36 8.87 -10.80
CA LYS A 27 -7.68 8.28 -10.63
C LYS A 27 -7.66 6.81 -11.06
N VAL A 28 -8.28 5.92 -10.28
CA VAL A 28 -8.32 4.48 -10.53
C VAL A 28 -9.71 3.91 -10.31
N THR A 29 -10.04 2.87 -11.06
CA THR A 29 -11.30 2.10 -10.91
C THR A 29 -11.18 0.95 -9.91
N CYS A 30 -10.00 0.70 -9.36
CA CYS A 30 -9.75 -0.35 -8.35
C CYS A 30 -10.26 -1.74 -8.76
N LYS A 31 -9.84 -2.23 -9.94
CA LYS A 31 -10.09 -3.63 -10.33
C LYS A 31 -9.52 -4.55 -9.24
N LYS A 32 -10.37 -5.44 -8.72
CA LYS A 32 -9.96 -6.42 -7.71
C LYS A 32 -9.11 -7.50 -8.37
N THR A 33 -7.87 -7.65 -7.93
CA THR A 33 -7.10 -8.86 -8.18
C THR A 33 -7.21 -9.72 -6.93
N PHE A 34 -7.95 -10.83 -7.06
CA PHE A 34 -8.06 -11.82 -6.00
C PHE A 34 -6.90 -12.80 -6.11
N LEU A 35 -6.29 -13.13 -4.97
CA LEU A 35 -5.47 -14.31 -4.86
C LEU A 35 -6.37 -15.47 -4.42
N PRO A 36 -6.40 -16.60 -5.15
CA PRO A 36 -7.04 -17.82 -4.66
C PRO A 36 -6.40 -18.29 -3.35
N ASP A 37 -7.19 -18.84 -2.43
CA ASP A 37 -6.74 -19.33 -1.13
C ASP A 37 -5.67 -20.45 -1.23
N ALA A 38 -5.56 -21.10 -2.39
CA ALA A 38 -4.61 -22.20 -2.64
C ALA A 38 -3.23 -21.74 -3.16
N LYS A 39 -2.95 -20.43 -3.25
CA LYS A 39 -1.62 -19.96 -3.67
C LYS A 39 -0.62 -20.07 -2.52
N ASP A 40 0.54 -20.65 -2.82
CA ASP A 40 1.65 -20.66 -1.87
C ASP A 40 2.21 -19.24 -1.66
N THR A 41 3.05 -19.09 -0.62
CA THR A 41 3.70 -17.83 -0.28
C THR A 41 4.51 -17.28 -1.46
N TYR A 42 5.18 -18.15 -2.23
CA TYR A 42 6.06 -17.75 -3.31
C TYR A 42 5.29 -17.12 -4.48
N ASP A 43 4.18 -17.74 -4.90
CA ASP A 43 3.29 -17.20 -5.94
C ASP A 43 2.71 -15.85 -5.56
N THR A 44 2.42 -15.66 -4.27
CA THR A 44 1.97 -14.37 -3.73
C THR A 44 3.05 -13.30 -3.88
N LEU A 45 4.30 -13.60 -3.52
CA LEU A 45 5.43 -12.67 -3.67
C LEU A 45 5.68 -12.32 -5.14
N VAL A 46 5.57 -13.29 -6.04
CA VAL A 46 5.70 -13.09 -7.50
C VAL A 46 4.59 -12.15 -8.01
N GLU A 47 3.35 -12.32 -7.58
CA GLU A 47 2.24 -11.46 -7.99
C GLU A 47 2.37 -10.04 -7.42
N MET A 48 2.79 -9.90 -6.16
CA MET A 48 3.09 -8.60 -5.55
C MET A 48 4.16 -7.85 -6.35
N ARG A 49 5.21 -8.55 -6.80
CA ARG A 49 6.23 -8.00 -7.70
C ARG A 49 5.64 -7.55 -9.02
N LYS A 50 4.86 -8.41 -9.69
CA LYS A 50 4.20 -8.07 -10.98
C LYS A 50 3.35 -6.81 -10.86
N ILE A 51 2.54 -6.70 -9.81
CA ILE A 51 1.67 -5.53 -9.58
C ILE A 51 2.50 -4.27 -9.32
N SER A 52 3.55 -4.36 -8.50
CA SER A 52 4.42 -3.23 -8.17
C SER A 52 5.10 -2.64 -9.41
N PHE A 53 5.60 -3.49 -10.32
CA PHE A 53 6.14 -3.05 -11.61
C PHE A 53 5.05 -2.53 -12.57
N LYS A 54 3.94 -3.26 -12.72
CA LYS A 54 2.82 -2.88 -13.60
C LYS A 54 2.29 -1.48 -13.29
N TYR A 55 2.23 -1.12 -12.01
CA TYR A 55 1.70 0.17 -11.55
C TYR A 55 2.77 1.11 -11.00
N GLN A 56 4.04 0.88 -11.32
CA GLN A 56 5.17 1.66 -10.80
C GLN A 56 4.94 3.17 -10.95
N LEU A 57 4.49 3.62 -12.12
CA LEU A 57 4.31 5.06 -12.40
C LEU A 57 3.31 5.77 -11.47
N GLN A 58 2.42 5.05 -10.79
CA GLN A 58 1.52 5.63 -9.79
C GLN A 58 2.27 6.26 -8.60
N GLY A 59 3.48 5.77 -8.31
CA GLY A 59 4.33 6.27 -7.22
C GLY A 59 5.20 7.48 -7.56
N LYS A 60 5.26 7.88 -8.84
CA LYS A 60 6.27 8.85 -9.31
C LYS A 60 6.23 10.19 -8.59
N LYS A 61 5.04 10.75 -8.37
CA LYS A 61 4.88 12.05 -7.71
C LYS A 61 5.12 11.97 -6.20
N ILE A 62 4.54 10.97 -5.54
CA ILE A 62 4.71 10.80 -4.09
C ILE A 62 6.16 10.45 -3.72
N ALA A 63 6.85 9.64 -4.52
CA ALA A 63 8.25 9.29 -4.30
C ALA A 63 9.13 10.54 -4.21
N LYS A 64 8.98 11.49 -5.15
CA LYS A 64 9.71 12.78 -5.12
C LYS A 64 9.45 13.58 -3.85
N VAL A 65 8.22 13.58 -3.34
CA VAL A 65 7.85 14.28 -2.10
C VAL A 65 8.43 13.60 -0.86
N LEU A 66 8.59 12.28 -0.88
CA LEU A 66 9.07 11.51 0.27
C LEU A 66 10.59 11.38 0.31
N GLN A 67 11.30 11.58 -0.80
CA GLN A 67 12.76 11.52 -0.87
C GLN A 67 13.41 12.49 0.12
N GLN A 68 14.38 11.99 0.89
CA GLN A 68 15.17 12.77 1.85
C GLN A 68 16.66 12.73 1.48
N ARG A 69 17.52 13.38 2.28
CA ARG A 69 18.96 13.47 2.03
C ARG A 69 19.69 12.13 2.17
N SER A 70 19.21 11.25 3.03
CA SER A 70 19.79 9.91 3.23
C SER A 70 18.79 8.79 3.01
N LEU A 71 19.31 7.57 2.79
CA LEU A 71 18.48 6.37 2.65
C LEU A 71 17.63 6.12 3.89
N ALA A 72 18.23 6.19 5.09
CA ALA A 72 17.52 5.97 6.35
C ALA A 72 16.38 6.98 6.54
N GLN A 73 16.64 8.27 6.29
CA GLN A 73 15.61 9.31 6.36
C GLN A 73 14.51 9.08 5.33
N THR A 74 14.86 8.64 4.12
CA THR A 74 13.90 8.36 3.05
C THR A 74 12.98 7.19 3.43
N VAL A 75 13.55 6.07 3.90
CA VAL A 75 12.77 4.90 4.31
C VAL A 75 11.88 5.22 5.52
N ASN A 76 12.39 5.96 6.51
CA ASN A 76 11.58 6.41 7.65
C ASN A 76 10.44 7.33 7.19
N ARG A 77 10.71 8.27 6.27
CA ARG A 77 9.68 9.15 5.72
C ARG A 77 8.60 8.40 4.94
N ILE A 78 8.98 7.36 4.20
CA ILE A 78 8.04 6.47 3.50
C ILE A 78 7.18 5.69 4.50
N HIS A 79 7.81 5.09 5.51
CA HIS A 79 7.11 4.38 6.57
C HIS A 79 6.12 5.30 7.28
N ASP A 80 6.55 6.50 7.69
CA ASP A 80 5.69 7.49 8.35
C ASP A 80 4.51 7.90 7.47
N PHE A 81 4.75 8.13 6.18
CA PHE A 81 3.67 8.42 5.23
C PHE A 81 2.65 7.27 5.18
N LEU A 82 3.10 6.03 4.99
CA LEU A 82 2.21 4.88 4.87
C LEU A 82 1.47 4.60 6.19
N TYR A 83 2.19 4.59 7.30
CA TYR A 83 1.63 4.37 8.63
C TYR A 83 0.58 5.42 8.97
N ASN A 84 0.82 6.70 8.68
CA ASN A 84 -0.13 7.75 9.06
C ASN A 84 -1.32 7.89 8.12
N ASN A 85 -1.25 7.40 6.87
CA ASN A 85 -2.29 7.65 5.88
C ASN A 85 -3.16 6.44 5.53
N PHE A 86 -2.74 5.22 5.90
CA PHE A 86 -3.44 3.98 5.56
C PHE A 86 -3.92 3.26 6.82
N GLN A 87 -5.22 3.00 6.89
CA GLN A 87 -5.83 2.20 7.95
C GLN A 87 -5.51 0.73 7.66
N TYR A 88 -5.03 0.01 8.67
CA TYR A 88 -4.86 -1.43 8.52
C TYR A 88 -6.22 -2.12 8.57
N LYS A 89 -6.42 -3.10 7.69
CA LYS A 89 -7.57 -3.99 7.70
C LYS A 89 -7.06 -5.41 7.47
N LEU A 90 -7.39 -6.32 8.38
CA LEU A 90 -7.07 -7.74 8.24
C LEU A 90 -7.71 -8.28 6.97
N ASP A 91 -6.94 -9.06 6.21
CA ASP A 91 -7.49 -9.93 5.18
C ASP A 91 -8.38 -10.97 5.87
N LYS A 92 -9.58 -11.19 5.32
CA LYS A 92 -10.41 -12.38 5.64
C LYS A 92 -10.23 -13.38 4.49
N SER A 93 -11.30 -13.93 3.93
CA SER A 93 -11.23 -14.74 2.69
C SER A 93 -10.69 -13.95 1.49
N ASP A 94 -10.98 -12.65 1.43
CA ASP A 94 -10.65 -11.82 0.27
C ASP A 94 -9.22 -11.29 0.36
N GLN A 95 -8.23 -12.08 -0.05
CA GLN A 95 -6.86 -11.59 -0.22
C GLN A 95 -6.75 -10.68 -1.44
N LEU A 96 -6.71 -9.38 -1.22
CA LEU A 96 -6.76 -8.38 -2.28
C LEU A 96 -5.38 -7.76 -2.52
N LEU A 97 -4.86 -7.88 -3.73
CA LEU A 97 -3.63 -7.19 -4.14
C LEU A 97 -3.97 -5.85 -4.80
N ARG A 98 -3.83 -4.76 -4.05
CA ARG A 98 -4.09 -3.40 -4.56
C ARG A 98 -2.81 -2.70 -4.99
N SER A 99 -2.88 -2.00 -6.12
CA SER A 99 -1.86 -1.03 -6.53
C SER A 99 -1.83 0.18 -5.59
N LEU A 100 -0.74 0.94 -5.58
CA LEU A 100 -0.56 2.11 -4.71
C LEU A 100 -1.73 3.12 -4.80
N ALA A 101 -2.18 3.48 -6.00
CA ALA A 101 -3.28 4.43 -6.14
C ALA A 101 -4.63 3.84 -5.69
N CYS A 102 -4.82 2.52 -5.85
CA CYS A 102 -6.02 1.87 -5.33
C CYS A 102 -5.99 1.77 -3.81
N SER A 103 -4.84 1.46 -3.23
CA SER A 103 -4.61 1.52 -1.79
C SER A 103 -4.88 2.93 -1.25
N TRP A 104 -4.45 3.98 -1.97
CA TRP A 104 -4.74 5.38 -1.59
C TRP A 104 -6.25 5.66 -1.57
N TYR A 105 -6.98 5.20 -2.59
CA TYR A 105 -8.44 5.34 -2.64
C TYR A 105 -9.13 4.65 -1.44
N TRP A 106 -8.70 3.44 -1.06
CA TRP A 106 -9.28 2.68 0.05
C TRP A 106 -8.71 3.01 1.43
N ARG A 107 -7.71 3.91 1.52
CA ARG A 107 -6.86 4.08 2.71
C ARG A 107 -7.62 4.32 4.03
N LYS A 108 -8.80 4.95 4.01
CA LYS A 108 -9.62 5.19 5.22
C LYS A 108 -10.46 3.98 5.63
N LYS A 109 -10.91 3.19 4.65
CA LYS A 109 -11.65 1.94 4.89
C LYS A 109 -10.69 0.81 5.30
N GLY A 110 -9.47 0.89 4.79
CA GLY A 110 -8.31 0.10 5.20
C GLY A 110 -7.82 -0.87 4.13
N ILE A 111 -6.56 -1.25 4.28
CA ILE A 111 -5.84 -2.18 3.40
C ILE A 111 -5.09 -3.22 4.24
N ASP A 112 -4.82 -4.35 3.62
CA ASP A 112 -4.07 -5.46 4.19
C ASP A 112 -2.55 -5.31 4.05
N CYS A 113 -1.81 -6.27 4.63
CA CYS A 113 -0.35 -6.28 4.63
C CYS A 113 0.25 -6.39 3.23
N LYS A 114 -0.39 -7.11 2.30
CA LYS A 114 0.12 -7.32 0.93
C LYS A 114 0.00 -6.04 0.11
N SER A 115 -1.18 -5.41 0.17
CA SER A 115 -1.45 -4.10 -0.41
C SER A 115 -0.53 -3.01 0.17
N PHE A 116 -0.23 -3.07 1.46
CA PHE A 116 0.73 -2.16 2.11
C PHE A 116 2.14 -2.36 1.56
N SER A 117 2.60 -3.61 1.45
CA SER A 117 3.91 -3.94 0.87
C SER A 117 4.02 -3.53 -0.60
N ILE A 118 2.97 -3.74 -1.41
CA ILE A 118 2.93 -3.27 -2.81
C ILE A 118 3.05 -1.73 -2.87
N ALA A 119 2.36 -1.01 -1.99
CA ALA A 119 2.46 0.45 -1.92
C ALA A 119 3.90 0.90 -1.59
N THR A 120 4.53 0.28 -0.58
CA THR A 120 5.94 0.52 -0.23
C THR A 120 6.86 0.26 -1.41
N SER A 121 6.77 -0.92 -2.03
CA SER A 121 7.60 -1.30 -3.17
C SER A 121 7.45 -0.34 -4.35
N THR A 122 6.20 0.03 -4.67
CA THR A 122 5.92 1.00 -5.75
C THR A 122 6.64 2.34 -5.52
N ILE A 123 6.68 2.83 -4.28
CA ILE A 123 7.40 4.07 -3.95
C ILE A 123 8.92 3.88 -4.07
N LEU A 124 9.46 2.79 -3.50
CA LEU A 124 10.90 2.48 -3.54
C LEU A 124 11.42 2.28 -4.97
N LEU A 125 10.63 1.64 -5.85
CA LEU A 125 10.94 1.46 -7.26
C LEU A 125 11.10 2.80 -7.99
N ASN A 126 10.30 3.83 -7.66
CA ASN A 126 10.44 5.16 -8.26
C ASN A 126 11.65 5.93 -7.75
N LEU A 127 12.24 5.52 -6.63
CA LEU A 127 13.46 6.09 -6.06
C LEU A 127 14.72 5.31 -6.48
N GLY A 128 14.59 4.22 -7.22
CA GLY A 128 15.71 3.35 -7.59
C GLY A 128 16.31 2.60 -6.41
N ILE A 129 15.58 2.46 -5.29
CA ILE A 129 16.09 1.78 -4.09
C ILE A 129 15.90 0.27 -4.23
N LYS A 130 16.99 -0.49 -4.14
CA LYS A 130 16.97 -1.97 -4.17
C LYS A 130 16.28 -2.54 -2.92
N HIS A 131 15.35 -3.47 -3.10
CA HIS A 131 14.57 -4.11 -2.04
C HIS A 131 13.98 -5.44 -2.52
N TYR A 132 13.40 -6.23 -1.62
CA TYR A 132 12.71 -7.49 -1.91
C TYR A 132 11.50 -7.68 -0.98
N PHE A 133 10.52 -8.45 -1.42
CA PHE A 133 9.44 -8.95 -0.56
C PHE A 133 9.91 -10.19 0.21
N ARG A 134 9.45 -10.35 1.44
CA ARG A 134 9.88 -11.43 2.34
C ARG A 134 8.67 -12.07 3.00
#